data_AF-D8PH02-F1
#
_entry.id   AF-D8PH02-F1
#
_cell.length_a   1.000
_cell.length_b   1.000
_cell.length_c   1.000
_cell.angle_alpha   90.00
_cell.angle_beta   90.00
_cell.angle_gamma   90.00
#
_symmetry.space_group_name_H-M   'P 1'
#
loop_
_entity.id
_entity.type
_entity.pdbx_description
1 polymer ?
#
loop_
_entity_poly.entity_id
_entity_poly.type
_entity_poly.pdbx_seq_one_letter_code
_entity_poly.pdbx_strand_id
1 'polypeptide(L)' 'MERYLTSYSQTRPHQALDCKTPDQVYYDNLTTRLTAA' A
#
# COMPACT_ATOMS: atom_id res chain seq x y z
N MET A 1 -11.34 14.61 -6.22
CA MET A 1 -11.12 13.43 -5.35
C MET A 1 -9.78 12.75 -5.61
N GLU A 2 -9.31 12.65 -6.86
CA GLU A 2 -8.10 11.90 -7.21
C GLU A 2 -6.85 12.34 -6.43
N ARG A 3 -6.62 13.65 -6.29
CA ARG A 3 -5.52 14.18 -5.47
C ARG A 3 -5.54 13.71 -4.01
N TYR A 4 -6.74 13.57 -3.43
CA TYR A 4 -6.90 13.09 -2.06
C TYR A 4 -6.57 11.60 -1.97
N LEU A 5 -7.07 10.80 -2.90
CA LEU A 5 -6.81 9.36 -2.98
C LEU A 5 -5.32 9.07 -3.20
N THR A 6 -4.66 9.77 -4.13
CA THR A 6 -3.21 9.60 -4.36
C THR A 6 -2.40 9.93 -3.11
N SER A 7 -2.70 11.06 -2.45
CA SER A 7 -2.00 11.46 -1.23
C SER A 7 -2.22 10.46 -0.10
N TYR A 8 -3.46 10.01 0.09
CA TYR A 8 -3.83 9.02 1.10
C TYR A 8 -3.07 7.69 0.89
N SER A 9 -3.06 7.18 -0.34
CA SER A 9 -2.41 5.91 -0.66
C SER A 9 -0.88 5.96 -0.57
N GLN A 10 -0.26 7.12 -0.78
CA GLN A 10 1.21 7.23 -0.90
C GLN A 10 1.94 7.81 0.31
N THR A 11 1.30 8.69 1.11
CA THR A 11 2.04 9.50 2.10
C THR A 11 1.72 9.18 3.54
N ARG A 12 0.67 8.38 3.80
CA ARG A 12 0.22 8.08 5.16
C ARG A 12 0.62 6.65 5.51
N PRO A 13 1.76 6.44 6.19
CA PRO A 13 2.00 5.19 6.88
C PRO A 13 0.93 5.05 7.97
N HIS A 14 0.20 3.94 7.94
CA HIS A 14 -0.85 3.67 8.93
C HIS A 14 -0.28 2.71 9.98
N GLN A 15 -0.45 3.00 11.28
CA GLN A 15 -0.01 2.07 12.34
C GLN A 15 -0.69 0.70 12.23
N ALA A 16 -1.95 0.67 11.79
CA ALA A 16 -2.68 -0.57 11.52
C ALA A 16 -2.09 -1.39 10.35
N LEU A 17 -1.27 -0.77 9.51
CA LEU A 17 -0.58 -1.40 8.38
C LEU A 17 0.93 -1.52 8.65
N ASP A 18 1.33 -1.65 9.92
CA ASP A 18 2.75 -1.77 10.29
C ASP A 18 3.59 -0.56 9.80
N CYS A 19 3.01 0.64 9.89
CA CYS A 19 3.61 1.87 9.36
C CYS A 19 3.90 1.82 7.84
N LYS A 20 3.25 0.92 7.09
CA LYS A 20 3.27 0.93 5.63
C LYS A 20 2.13 1.76 5.08
N THR A 21 2.30 2.22 3.84
CA THR A 21 1.23 2.88 3.11
C THR A 21 0.28 1.83 2.51
N PRO A 22 -0.98 2.20 2.22
CA PRO A 22 -1.89 1.29 1.54
C PRO A 22 -1.33 0.77 0.20
N ASP A 23 -0.65 1.66 -0.54
CA ASP A 23 0.01 1.32 -1.80
C ASP A 23 1.06 0.22 -1.62
N GLN A 24 1.96 0.37 -0.64
CA GLN A 24 2.98 -0.63 -0.33
C GLN A 24 2.37 -1.99 0.02
N VAL A 25 1.31 -2.01 0.84
CA VAL A 25 0.64 -3.26 1.23
C VAL A 25 0.08 -3.98 0.00
N TYR A 26 -0.60 -3.27 -0.90
CA TYR A 26 -1.18 -3.91 -2.10
C TYR A 26 -0.10 -4.45 -3.05
N TYR A 27 0.96 -3.68 -3.32
CA TYR A 27 2.03 -4.12 -4.22
C TYR A 27 2.87 -5.26 -3.63
N ASP A 28 3.16 -5.24 -2.33
CA ASP A 28 3.93 -6.29 -1.65
C ASP A 28 3.17 -7.63 -1.64
N ASN A 29 1.87 -7.59 -1.34
CA ASN A 29 1.01 -8.77 -1.39
C ASN A 29 0.85 -9.31 -2.82
N LEU A 30 0.74 -8.43 -3.81
CA LEU A 30 0.67 -8.82 -5.23
C LEU A 30 1.98 -9.51 -5.65
N THR A 31 3.12 -8.91 -5.35
CA THR A 31 4.45 -9.46 -5.64
C THR A 31 4.62 -10.81 -4.97
N THR A 32 4.30 -10.91 -3.68
CA THR A 32 4.37 -12.17 -2.92
C THR A 32 3.53 -13.28 -3.58
N ARG A 33 2.30 -12.97 -4.01
CA ARG A 33 1.43 -13.93 -4.70
C ARG A 33 1.98 -14.39 -6.05
N LEU A 34 2.67 -13.51 -6.78
CA LEU A 34 3.26 -13.82 -8.08
C LEU A 34 4.56 -14.62 -7.95
N THR A 35 5.34 -14.40 -6.89
CA THR A 35 6.61 -15.11 -6.64
C THR A 35 6.42 -16.45 -5.92
N ALA A 36 5.25 -16.71 -5.33
CA ALA A 36 4.94 -17.97 -4.67
C ALA A 36 4.50 -19.11 -5.61
N ALA A 37 4.69 -18.97 -6.93
CA ALA A 37 4.40 -19.95 -7.98
C ALA A 37 5.70 -20.56 -8.54
#